data_AF-A0A060YHX1-F1
#
_entry.id   AF-A0A060YHX1-F1
#
_cell.length_a   1.000
_cell.length_b   1.000
_cell.length_c   1.000
_cell.angle_alpha   90.00
_cell.angle_beta   90.00
_cell.angle_gamma   90.00
#
_symmetry.space_group_name_H-M   'P 1'
#
loop_
_entity.id
_entity.type
_entity.pdbx_description
1 polymer ?
#
loop_
_entity_poly.entity_id
_entity_poly.type
_entity_poly.pdbx_seq_one_letter_code
_entity_poly.pdbx_strand_id
1 'polypeptide(L)'
;MVCVLQLEMIAMENPADLRKQLFVEFEGEQGVDEGGVSKEFFQLVLEEMFNPDIGMFTYDESTKLFWFNPPSLENEAQFTLIGIVLGLAIYNNCILDVHFPMVVYRKLMGKKGTYLDLADSHPVQYQSLKELLDYEGDVEEDMMITFQISQTDLFGDPITYDLKENGDKIPVSADNRKVRYLLVRTIER
;
A
#
# COMPACT_ATOMS: atom_id res chain seq x y z
N MET A 1 -12.30 -16.24 8.23
CA MET A 1 -11.63 -16.35 9.55
C MET A 1 -10.86 -17.66 9.83
N VAL A 2 -11.43 -18.88 9.71
CA VAL A 2 -10.71 -20.13 10.08
C VAL A 2 -9.54 -20.47 9.13
N CYS A 3 -9.69 -20.23 7.82
CA CYS A 3 -8.62 -20.49 6.83
C CYS A 3 -7.39 -19.57 6.97
N VAL A 4 -7.56 -18.38 7.53
CA VAL A 4 -6.50 -17.37 7.64
C VAL A 4 -5.49 -17.75 8.72
N LEU A 5 -5.97 -18.18 9.89
CA LEU A 5 -5.14 -18.59 11.02
C LEU A 5 -4.27 -19.80 10.69
N GLN A 6 -4.81 -20.73 9.89
CA GLN A 6 -4.11 -21.96 9.52
C GLN A 6 -2.92 -21.69 8.60
N LEU A 7 -3.03 -20.68 7.75
CA LEU A 7 -1.98 -20.26 6.83
C LEU A 7 -0.82 -19.56 7.56
N GLU A 8 -1.15 -18.73 8.55
CA GLU A 8 -0.15 -18.15 9.46
C GLU A 8 0.58 -19.24 10.25
N MET A 9 -0.13 -20.25 10.76
CA MET A 9 0.47 -21.38 11.47
C MET A 9 1.45 -22.17 10.58
N ILE A 10 1.07 -22.47 9.34
CA ILE A 10 1.95 -23.17 8.38
C ILE A 10 3.22 -22.34 8.11
N ALA A 11 3.08 -21.03 7.94
CA ALA A 11 4.20 -20.13 7.72
C ALA A 11 5.17 -20.09 8.92
N MET A 12 4.65 -20.20 10.16
CA MET A 12 5.45 -20.20 11.39
C MET A 12 6.11 -21.54 11.71
N GLU A 13 5.42 -22.67 11.47
CA GLU A 13 5.93 -24.00 11.84
C GLU A 13 7.01 -24.51 10.87
N ASN A 14 6.78 -24.40 9.56
CA ASN A 14 7.74 -24.85 8.56
C ASN A 14 7.63 -24.02 7.26
N PRO A 15 8.43 -22.96 7.13
CA PRO A 15 8.42 -22.11 5.93
C PRO A 15 8.71 -22.85 4.61
N ALA A 16 9.30 -24.05 4.67
CA ALA A 16 9.53 -24.85 3.46
C ALA A 16 8.22 -25.38 2.84
N ASP A 17 7.16 -25.50 3.63
CA ASP A 17 5.86 -26.00 3.17
C ASP A 17 5.12 -24.97 2.31
N LEU A 18 5.42 -23.68 2.45
CA LEU A 18 4.94 -22.62 1.55
C LEU A 18 5.49 -22.75 0.11
N ARG A 19 6.49 -23.60 -0.10
CA ARG A 19 7.03 -23.95 -1.43
C ARG A 19 6.50 -25.28 -1.95
N LYS A 20 5.49 -25.87 -1.32
CA LYS A 20 4.76 -27.02 -1.87
C LYS A 20 3.60 -26.52 -2.72
N GLN A 21 3.08 -27.40 -3.58
CA GLN A 21 1.84 -27.12 -4.27
C GLN A 21 0.73 -26.91 -3.24
N LEU A 22 -0.02 -25.83 -3.38
CA LEU A 22 -1.17 -25.54 -2.53
C LEU A 22 -2.27 -26.54 -2.85
N PHE A 23 -2.86 -27.10 -1.79
CA PHE A 23 -4.04 -27.94 -1.86
C PHE A 23 -5.03 -27.40 -0.85
N VAL A 24 -6.21 -27.01 -1.31
CA VAL A 24 -7.25 -26.43 -0.45
C VAL A 24 -8.44 -27.38 -0.34
N GLU A 25 -8.95 -27.52 0.88
CA GLU A 25 -10.17 -28.26 1.18
C GLU A 25 -11.07 -27.37 2.05
N PHE A 26 -12.31 -27.12 1.60
CA PHE A 26 -13.30 -26.41 2.39
C PHE A 26 -14.03 -27.39 3.32
N GLU A 27 -14.11 -27.03 4.59
CA GLU A 27 -14.73 -27.89 5.60
C GLU A 27 -16.20 -28.17 5.27
N GLY A 28 -16.54 -29.45 5.13
CA GLY A 28 -17.90 -29.89 4.82
C GLY A 28 -18.24 -29.90 3.33
N GLU A 29 -17.30 -29.55 2.45
CA GLU A 29 -17.50 -29.62 1.00
C GLU A 29 -16.86 -30.87 0.39
N GLN A 30 -17.58 -31.52 -0.53
CA GLN A 30 -17.02 -32.64 -1.30
C GLN A 30 -16.34 -32.09 -2.55
N GLY A 31 -15.01 -32.15 -2.60
CA GLY A 31 -14.24 -31.75 -3.76
C GLY A 31 -12.80 -32.20 -3.66
N VAL A 32 -12.18 -32.50 -4.81
CA VAL A 32 -10.73 -32.68 -4.92
C VAL A 32 -10.20 -31.44 -5.63
N ASP A 33 -9.17 -30.80 -5.05
CA ASP A 33 -8.58 -29.62 -5.64
C ASP A 33 -7.76 -29.97 -6.89
N GLU A 34 -8.36 -29.79 -8.06
CA GLU A 34 -7.67 -29.80 -9.36
C GLU A 34 -7.23 -28.39 -9.80
N GLY A 35 -7.19 -27.44 -8.86
CA GLY A 35 -6.83 -26.03 -9.06
C GLY A 35 -8.01 -25.05 -8.97
N GLY A 36 -9.24 -25.54 -9.10
CA GLY A 36 -10.46 -24.73 -8.96
C GLY A 36 -10.69 -24.24 -7.53
N VAL A 37 -10.51 -25.12 -6.55
CA VAL A 37 -10.71 -24.82 -5.13
C VAL A 37 -9.63 -23.86 -4.63
N SER A 38 -8.37 -24.08 -5.02
CA SER A 38 -7.29 -23.13 -4.77
C SER A 38 -7.57 -21.73 -5.35
N LYS A 39 -8.16 -21.65 -6.55
CA LYS A 39 -8.52 -20.36 -7.16
C LYS A 39 -9.62 -19.64 -6.39
N GLU A 40 -10.67 -20.37 -6.00
CA GLU A 40 -11.75 -19.83 -5.19
C GLU A 40 -11.24 -19.34 -3.82
N PHE A 41 -10.36 -20.11 -3.18
CA PHE A 41 -9.69 -19.70 -1.97
C PHE A 41 -8.97 -18.35 -2.11
N PHE A 42 -8.17 -18.18 -3.17
CA PHE A 42 -7.51 -16.90 -3.42
C PHE A 42 -8.51 -15.77 -3.64
N GLN A 43 -9.60 -16.00 -4.36
CA GLN A 43 -10.63 -14.97 -4.59
C GLN A 43 -11.28 -14.52 -3.28
N LEU A 44 -11.69 -15.46 -2.43
CA LEU A 44 -12.33 -15.16 -1.14
C LEU A 44 -11.41 -14.36 -0.21
N VAL A 45 -10.12 -14.75 -0.14
CA VAL A 45 -9.16 -14.04 0.70
C VAL A 45 -8.93 -12.62 0.18
N LEU A 46 -8.78 -12.42 -1.13
CA LEU A 46 -8.59 -11.08 -1.68
C LEU A 46 -9.84 -10.21 -1.50
N GLU A 47 -11.04 -10.78 -1.68
CA GLU A 47 -12.30 -10.05 -1.44
C GLU A 47 -12.40 -9.56 0.00
N GLU A 48 -12.03 -10.39 0.99
CA GLU A 48 -12.00 -9.99 2.40
C GLU A 48 -10.94 -8.90 2.64
N MET A 49 -9.72 -9.06 2.14
CA MET A 49 -8.60 -8.14 2.42
C MET A 49 -8.74 -6.77 1.75
N PHE A 50 -9.37 -6.71 0.58
CA PHE A 50 -9.65 -5.45 -0.12
C PHE A 50 -11.01 -4.85 0.23
N ASN A 51 -11.76 -5.47 1.15
CA ASN A 51 -13.02 -4.92 1.62
C ASN A 51 -12.76 -3.60 2.39
N PRO A 52 -13.38 -2.47 1.98
CA PRO A 52 -13.26 -1.20 2.69
C PRO A 52 -13.61 -1.26 4.18
N ASP A 53 -14.50 -2.17 4.58
CA ASP A 53 -14.91 -2.36 5.98
C ASP A 53 -13.76 -2.89 6.87
N ILE A 54 -12.81 -3.63 6.29
CA ILE A 54 -11.60 -4.09 7.00
C ILE A 54 -10.57 -2.95 7.09
N GLY A 55 -10.55 -2.04 6.12
CA GLY A 55 -9.73 -0.83 6.20
C GLY A 55 -8.22 -1.08 6.10
N MET A 56 -7.77 -2.18 5.48
CA MET A 56 -6.35 -2.41 5.18
C MET A 56 -5.84 -1.57 3.99
N PHE A 57 -6.70 -1.40 2.99
CA PHE A 57 -6.39 -0.69 1.76
C PHE A 57 -7.45 0.36 1.46
N THR A 58 -7.04 1.43 0.80
CA THR A 58 -7.93 2.40 0.16
C THR A 58 -7.98 2.13 -1.33
N TYR A 59 -9.14 2.34 -1.95
CA TYR A 59 -9.34 2.21 -3.38
C TYR A 59 -9.49 3.60 -4.00
N ASP A 60 -8.70 3.89 -5.02
CA ASP A 60 -8.80 5.14 -5.77
C ASP A 60 -9.62 4.92 -7.05
N GLU A 61 -10.79 5.55 -7.12
CA GLU A 61 -11.73 5.42 -8.25
C GLU A 61 -11.16 5.89 -9.59
N SER A 62 -10.19 6.81 -9.56
CA SER A 62 -9.63 7.41 -10.77
C SER A 62 -8.61 6.49 -11.44
N THR A 63 -7.77 5.84 -10.64
CA THR A 63 -6.70 4.94 -11.07
C THR A 63 -7.14 3.48 -11.09
N LYS A 64 -8.20 3.14 -10.35
CA LYS A 64 -8.66 1.77 -10.08
C LYS A 64 -7.59 0.92 -9.38
N LEU A 65 -6.80 1.56 -8.52
CA LEU A 65 -5.71 0.94 -7.80
C LEU A 65 -5.98 0.97 -6.30
N PHE A 66 -5.47 -0.05 -5.62
CA PHE A 66 -5.42 -0.11 -4.17
C PHE A 66 -4.14 0.52 -3.63
N TRP A 67 -4.23 1.17 -2.48
CA TRP A 67 -3.08 1.67 -1.72
C TRP A 67 -3.20 1.26 -0.26
N PHE A 68 -2.08 1.10 0.44
CA PHE A 68 -2.07 0.79 1.88
C PHE A 68 -2.74 1.92 2.65
N ASN A 69 -3.69 1.60 3.53
CA ASN A 69 -4.37 2.59 4.35
C ASN A 69 -3.47 2.98 5.55
N PRO A 70 -2.80 4.15 5.56
CA PRO A 70 -1.86 4.48 6.62
C PRO A 70 -2.45 4.52 8.05
N PRO A 71 -3.72 4.92 8.25
CA PRO A 71 -4.36 4.87 9.56
C PRO A 71 -5.04 3.51 9.87
N SER A 72 -4.77 2.44 9.10
CA SER A 72 -5.33 1.11 9.38
C SER A 72 -5.04 0.69 10.83
N LEU A 73 -6.08 0.17 11.51
CA LEU A 73 -5.97 -0.38 12.86
C LEU A 73 -5.66 -1.88 12.85
N GLU A 74 -5.62 -2.49 11.67
CA GLU A 74 -5.29 -3.89 11.51
C GLU A 74 -3.83 -4.17 11.87
N ASN A 75 -3.59 -5.39 12.33
CA ASN A 75 -2.28 -5.81 12.81
C ASN A 75 -1.32 -6.16 11.66
N GLU A 76 -0.03 -6.27 11.98
CA GLU A 76 1.00 -6.70 11.02
C GLU A 76 0.76 -8.11 10.46
N ALA A 77 -0.04 -8.93 11.14
CA ALA A 77 -0.36 -10.30 10.74
C ALA A 77 -1.20 -10.32 9.46
N GLN A 78 -2.23 -9.47 9.38
CA GLN A 78 -3.05 -9.27 8.17
C GLN A 78 -2.19 -8.87 6.96
N PHE A 79 -1.28 -7.91 7.12
CA PHE A 79 -0.36 -7.53 6.03
C PHE A 79 0.65 -8.63 5.67
N THR A 80 1.04 -9.45 6.64
CA THR A 80 1.88 -10.63 6.39
C THR A 80 1.11 -11.68 5.58
N LEU A 81 -0.16 -11.91 5.92
CA LEU A 81 -1.03 -12.86 5.23
C LEU A 81 -1.19 -12.51 3.75
N ILE A 82 -1.48 -11.25 3.40
CA ILE A 82 -1.61 -10.86 1.98
C ILE A 82 -0.29 -11.09 1.25
N GLY A 83 0.84 -10.83 1.92
CA GLY A 83 2.17 -11.13 1.38
C GLY A 83 2.38 -12.62 1.10
N ILE A 84 1.97 -13.49 2.02
CA ILE A 84 2.03 -14.95 1.84
C ILE A 84 1.10 -15.39 0.69
N VAL A 85 -0.12 -14.87 0.64
CA VAL A 85 -1.12 -15.16 -0.40
C VAL A 85 -0.61 -14.78 -1.78
N LEU A 86 -0.07 -13.56 -1.94
CA LEU A 86 0.56 -13.12 -3.18
C LEU A 86 1.73 -14.03 -3.57
N GLY A 87 2.58 -14.42 -2.61
CA GLY A 87 3.70 -15.33 -2.84
C GLY A 87 3.26 -16.73 -3.25
N LEU A 88 2.23 -17.29 -2.61
CA LEU A 88 1.66 -18.58 -2.93
C LEU A 88 1.04 -18.61 -4.32
N ALA A 89 0.33 -17.54 -4.71
CA ALA A 89 -0.25 -17.45 -6.03
C ALA A 89 0.83 -17.45 -7.13
N ILE A 90 1.92 -16.69 -6.93
CA ILE A 90 3.07 -16.73 -7.84
C ILE A 90 3.66 -18.14 -7.93
N TYR A 91 3.85 -18.81 -6.79
CA TYR A 91 4.45 -20.15 -6.75
C TYR A 91 3.57 -21.23 -7.39
N ASN A 92 2.25 -21.11 -7.24
CA ASN A 92 1.27 -22.04 -7.80
C ASN A 92 0.80 -21.64 -9.21
N ASN A 93 1.46 -20.66 -9.84
CA ASN A 93 1.14 -20.16 -11.18
C ASN A 93 -0.34 -19.72 -11.31
N CYS A 94 -0.88 -19.17 -10.24
CA CYS A 94 -2.23 -18.63 -10.14
C CYS A 94 -2.19 -17.11 -10.37
N ILE A 95 -2.97 -16.63 -11.34
CA ILE A 95 -3.09 -15.19 -11.60
C ILE A 95 -4.15 -14.63 -10.65
N LEU A 96 -3.74 -13.64 -9.86
CA LEU A 96 -4.62 -12.91 -8.96
C LEU A 96 -5.10 -11.61 -9.62
N ASP A 97 -6.35 -11.25 -9.37
CA ASP A 97 -6.96 -10.01 -9.86
C ASP A 97 -6.68 -8.85 -8.89
N VAL A 98 -5.40 -8.50 -8.73
CA VAL A 98 -4.94 -7.48 -7.77
C VAL A 98 -4.34 -6.29 -8.51
N HIS A 99 -4.83 -5.11 -8.16
CA HIS A 99 -4.50 -3.86 -8.85
C HIS A 99 -3.72 -2.93 -7.91
N PHE A 100 -2.39 -3.01 -7.94
CA PHE A 100 -1.51 -2.11 -7.19
C PHE A 100 -0.74 -1.16 -8.12
N PRO A 101 -0.39 0.05 -7.65
CA PRO A 101 0.54 0.91 -8.37
C PRO A 101 1.93 0.26 -8.44
N MET A 102 2.69 0.56 -9.50
CA MET A 102 3.99 -0.07 -9.79
C MET A 102 4.99 0.03 -8.63
N VAL A 103 4.83 1.05 -7.79
CA VAL A 103 5.66 1.28 -6.61
C VAL A 103 5.59 0.15 -5.58
N VAL A 104 4.44 -0.53 -5.44
CA VAL A 104 4.30 -1.67 -4.52
C VAL A 104 5.25 -2.79 -4.93
N TYR A 105 5.27 -3.16 -6.21
CA TYR A 105 6.18 -4.18 -6.72
C TYR A 105 7.65 -3.74 -6.63
N ARG A 106 7.94 -2.45 -6.83
CA ARG A 106 9.30 -1.92 -6.61
C ARG A 106 9.73 -2.03 -5.16
N LYS A 107 8.84 -1.74 -4.20
CA LYS A 107 9.10 -1.89 -2.77
C LYS A 107 9.33 -3.35 -2.39
N LEU A 108 8.57 -4.29 -2.94
CA LEU A 108 8.81 -5.73 -2.76
C LEU A 108 10.21 -6.18 -3.25
N MET A 109 10.77 -5.50 -4.25
CA MET A 109 12.15 -5.71 -4.71
C MET A 109 13.22 -4.96 -3.89
N GLY A 110 12.86 -4.35 -2.76
CA GLY A 110 13.76 -3.56 -1.91
C GLY A 110 14.12 -2.19 -2.47
N LYS A 111 13.38 -1.68 -3.48
CA LYS A 111 13.59 -0.33 -4.03
C LYS A 111 12.71 0.67 -3.29
N LYS A 112 13.24 1.88 -3.04
CA LYS A 112 12.48 2.99 -2.46
C LYS A 112 11.52 3.62 -3.46
N GLY A 113 10.44 4.19 -2.95
CA GLY A 113 9.54 5.05 -3.70
C GLY A 113 10.25 6.32 -4.16
N THR A 114 9.73 6.91 -5.22
CA THR A 114 10.23 8.12 -5.87
C THR A 114 9.06 9.02 -6.21
N TYR A 115 9.35 10.26 -6.60
CA TYR A 115 8.32 11.25 -6.93
C TYR A 115 7.45 10.80 -8.10
N LEU A 116 8.06 10.12 -9.07
CA LEU A 116 7.35 9.63 -10.25
C LEU A 116 6.34 8.53 -9.89
N ASP A 117 6.55 7.81 -8.79
CA ASP A 117 5.63 6.77 -8.33
C ASP A 117 4.32 7.34 -7.76
N LEU A 118 4.28 8.64 -7.45
CA LEU A 118 3.04 9.29 -7.03
C LEU A 118 2.05 9.45 -8.17
N ALA A 119 2.51 9.47 -9.42
CA ALA A 119 1.61 9.64 -10.57
C ALA A 119 0.51 8.56 -10.58
N ASP A 120 0.85 7.34 -10.16
CA ASP A 120 -0.08 6.22 -10.09
C ASP A 120 -0.69 6.04 -8.69
N SER A 121 0.08 6.26 -7.61
CA SER A 121 -0.41 6.00 -6.24
C SER A 121 -1.20 7.16 -5.63
N HIS A 122 -0.86 8.40 -5.96
CA HIS A 122 -1.52 9.61 -5.45
C HIS A 122 -1.54 10.72 -6.51
N PRO A 123 -2.35 10.59 -7.58
CA PRO A 123 -2.28 11.46 -8.76
C PRO A 123 -2.45 12.96 -8.45
N VAL A 124 -3.35 13.28 -7.52
CA VAL A 124 -3.59 14.67 -7.08
C VAL A 124 -2.34 15.25 -6.42
N GLN A 125 -1.72 14.50 -5.50
CA GLN A 125 -0.51 14.93 -4.81
C GLN A 125 0.67 15.07 -5.78
N TYR A 126 0.80 14.15 -6.74
CA TYR A 126 1.78 14.25 -7.81
C TYR A 126 1.63 15.56 -8.59
N GLN A 127 0.39 15.91 -8.96
CA GLN A 127 0.09 17.10 -9.75
C GLN A 127 0.36 18.38 -8.94
N SER A 128 -0.07 18.45 -7.67
CA SER A 128 0.24 19.61 -6.81
C SER A 128 1.73 19.82 -6.61
N LEU A 129 2.49 18.73 -6.40
CA LEU A 129 3.95 18.80 -6.29
C LEU A 129 4.60 19.20 -7.61
N LYS A 130 4.06 18.73 -8.74
CA LYS A 130 4.53 19.12 -10.08
C LYS A 130 4.39 20.63 -10.28
N GLU A 131 3.21 21.17 -9.97
CA GLU A 131 2.92 22.60 -10.07
C GLU A 131 3.84 23.43 -9.18
N LEU A 132 4.09 22.98 -7.94
CA LEU A 132 5.06 23.62 -7.04
C LEU A 132 6.49 23.64 -7.63
N LEU A 133 6.93 22.54 -8.24
CA LEU A 133 8.27 22.42 -8.82
C LEU A 133 8.44 23.29 -10.07
N ASP A 134 7.41 23.35 -10.89
CA ASP A 134 7.37 24.07 -12.16
C ASP A 134 7.00 25.57 -12.00
N TYR A 135 6.60 25.99 -10.79
CA TYR A 135 6.18 27.38 -10.52
C TYR A 135 7.29 28.39 -10.81
N GLU A 136 7.01 29.44 -11.58
CA GLU A 136 8.00 30.48 -11.92
C GLU A 136 7.92 31.73 -11.03
N GLY A 137 6.86 31.86 -10.22
CA GLY A 137 6.66 32.97 -9.28
C GLY A 137 7.41 32.81 -7.95
N ASP A 138 7.04 33.64 -6.97
CA ASP A 138 7.63 33.60 -5.64
C ASP A 138 6.90 32.57 -4.78
N VAL A 139 7.45 31.36 -4.71
CA VAL A 139 6.83 30.25 -3.96
C VAL A 139 6.55 30.62 -2.50
N GLU A 140 7.44 31.39 -1.88
CA GLU A 140 7.33 31.69 -0.45
C GLU A 140 6.15 32.63 -0.18
N GLU A 141 6.05 33.70 -0.98
CA GLU A 141 4.97 34.69 -0.85
C GLU A 141 3.64 34.21 -1.45
N ASP A 142 3.67 33.49 -2.58
CA ASP A 142 2.46 33.12 -3.31
C ASP A 142 1.76 31.89 -2.71
N MET A 143 2.53 30.94 -2.15
CA MET A 143 1.99 29.68 -1.63
C MET A 143 1.98 29.60 -0.10
N MET A 144 2.87 30.33 0.59
CA MET A 144 2.96 30.39 2.05
C MET A 144 2.93 29.01 2.75
N ILE A 145 3.56 28.01 2.13
CA ILE A 145 3.68 26.65 2.66
C ILE A 145 5.03 26.45 3.37
N THR A 146 5.09 25.50 4.29
CA THR A 146 6.30 25.14 5.06
C THR A 146 6.68 23.68 4.85
N PHE A 147 7.78 23.21 5.47
CA PHE A 147 8.18 21.80 5.46
C PHE A 147 7.36 20.94 6.46
N GLN A 148 6.20 21.41 6.91
CA GLN A 148 5.22 20.63 7.67
C GLN A 148 4.04 20.23 6.76
N ILE A 149 3.67 18.95 6.78
CA ILE A 149 2.50 18.44 6.06
C ILE A 149 1.42 17.98 7.05
N SER A 150 0.18 17.91 6.58
CA SER A 150 -0.94 17.33 7.33
C SER A 150 -1.47 16.09 6.63
N GLN A 151 -1.79 15.05 7.39
CA GLN A 151 -2.62 13.93 6.97
C GLN A 151 -3.86 13.86 7.84
N THR A 152 -4.94 13.35 7.30
CA THR A 152 -6.18 13.15 8.05
C THR A 152 -6.16 11.78 8.70
N ASP A 153 -6.56 11.69 9.97
CA ASP A 153 -6.75 10.42 10.66
C ASP A 153 -8.10 9.76 10.34
N LEU A 154 -8.43 8.65 11.01
CA LEU A 154 -9.70 7.94 10.82
C LEU A 154 -10.93 8.78 11.21
N PHE A 155 -10.76 9.77 12.08
CA PHE A 155 -11.84 10.60 12.60
C PHE A 155 -12.00 11.91 11.84
N GLY A 156 -11.16 12.17 10.83
CA GLY A 156 -11.17 13.42 10.10
C GLY A 156 -10.26 14.50 10.70
N ASP A 157 -9.53 14.19 11.76
CA ASP A 157 -8.68 15.16 12.45
C ASP A 157 -7.32 15.28 11.75
N PRO A 158 -6.78 16.51 11.59
CA PRO A 158 -5.49 16.71 10.96
C PRO A 158 -4.35 16.34 11.91
N ILE A 159 -3.51 15.40 11.49
CA ILE A 159 -2.23 15.07 12.11
C ILE A 159 -1.11 15.71 11.29
N THR A 160 -0.28 16.51 11.95
CA THR A 160 0.85 17.18 11.30
C THR A 160 2.15 16.39 11.42
N TYR A 161 2.98 16.48 10.39
CA TYR A 161 4.28 15.85 10.31
C TYR A 161 5.32 16.81 9.72
N ASP A 162 6.39 16.98 10.47
CA ASP A 162 7.57 17.72 10.03
C ASP A 162 8.42 16.87 9.07
N LEU A 163 8.58 17.34 7.83
CA LEU A 163 9.44 16.69 6.82
C LEU A 163 10.93 16.92 7.10
N LYS A 164 11.25 17.95 7.87
CA LYS A 164 12.58 18.31 8.37
C LYS A 164 12.44 18.80 9.81
N GLU A 165 13.53 18.78 10.57
CA GLU A 165 13.53 19.34 11.93
C GLU A 165 13.07 20.81 11.94
N ASN A 166 12.09 21.14 12.79
CA ASN A 166 11.41 22.45 12.82
C ASN A 166 10.78 22.83 11.47
N GLY A 167 10.11 21.85 10.83
CA GLY A 167 9.53 22.00 9.50
C GLY A 167 8.46 23.09 9.43
N ASP A 168 7.77 23.31 10.54
CA ASP A 168 6.78 24.38 10.76
C ASP A 168 7.34 25.79 10.55
N LYS A 169 8.65 26.00 10.77
CA LYS A 169 9.33 27.30 10.72
C LYS A 169 10.17 27.50 9.47
N ILE A 170 10.20 26.53 8.56
CA ILE A 170 11.00 26.59 7.35
C ILE A 170 10.04 26.78 6.16
N PRO A 171 9.94 27.99 5.60
CA PRO A 171 9.15 28.24 4.40
C PRO A 171 9.70 27.48 3.20
N VAL A 172 8.82 27.08 2.30
CA VAL A 172 9.22 26.56 0.99
C VAL A 172 9.47 27.74 0.06
N SER A 173 10.61 27.73 -0.62
CA SER A 173 11.05 28.76 -1.55
C SER A 173 11.61 28.15 -2.84
N ALA A 174 11.89 28.98 -3.85
CA ALA A 174 12.47 28.53 -5.12
C ALA A 174 13.79 27.73 -4.95
N ASP A 175 14.59 28.07 -3.94
CA ASP A 175 15.88 27.43 -3.67
C ASP A 175 15.74 26.06 -3.00
N ASN A 176 14.71 25.89 -2.16
CA ASN A 176 14.56 24.69 -1.33
C ASN A 176 13.42 23.75 -1.80
N ARG A 177 12.59 24.16 -2.77
CA ARG A 177 11.52 23.29 -3.35
C ARG A 177 12.06 22.09 -4.12
N LYS A 178 13.28 22.21 -4.67
CA LYS A 178 13.96 21.12 -5.40
C LYS A 178 14.60 20.10 -4.48
N VAL A 179 14.58 20.33 -3.17
CA VAL A 179 15.21 19.43 -2.22
C VAL A 179 14.58 18.05 -2.42
N ARG A 180 15.44 17.10 -2.77
CA ARG A 180 15.27 15.66 -3.01
C ARG A 180 14.47 14.88 -1.94
N TYR A 181 13.86 15.59 -0.98
CA TYR A 181 13.13 15.16 0.21
C TYR A 181 11.75 15.78 0.39
N LEU A 182 11.21 16.60 -0.55
CA LEU A 182 9.73 16.76 -0.62
C LEU A 182 9.03 15.42 -0.93
N LEU A 183 9.83 14.38 -1.23
CA LEU A 183 9.48 12.98 -1.32
C LEU A 183 9.09 12.34 0.03
N VAL A 184 7.88 12.69 0.43
CA VAL A 184 6.74 11.77 0.62
C VAL A 184 6.98 10.61 1.60
N ARG A 185 6.87 10.93 2.89
CA ARG A 185 6.51 9.94 3.92
C ARG A 185 5.23 9.14 3.59
N THR A 186 4.39 9.61 2.67
CA THR A 186 3.14 8.93 2.25
C THR A 186 3.37 7.57 1.57
N ILE A 187 4.45 7.39 0.79
CA ILE A 187 4.78 6.12 0.11
C ILE A 187 5.75 5.27 0.95
N GLU A 188 6.54 5.90 1.82
CA GLU A 188 7.58 5.24 2.62
C GLU A 188 7.08 4.69 3.96
N ARG A 189 5.86 5.00 4.39
CA ARG A 189 5.14 4.22 5.41
C ARG A 189 4.55 2.97 4.78
#